data_AF-A0A8X6GLS5-F1
#
_entry.id   AF-A0A8X6GLS5-F1
#
_cell.length_a   1.000
_cell.length_b   1.000
_cell.length_c   1.000
_cell.angle_alpha   90.00
_cell.angle_beta   90.00
_cell.angle_gamma   90.00
#
_symmetry.space_group_name_H-M   'P 1'
#
loop_
_entity.id
_entity.type
_entity.pdbx_description
1 polymer ?
#
loop_
_entity_poly.entity_id
_entity_poly.type
_entity_poly.pdbx_seq_one_letter_code
_entity_poly.pdbx_strand_id
1 'polypeptide(L)'
;LTQEIKTSLEKNFPTEDIEIIAEPGCYCVASAFSLVTSIIGKKSIAQNGNNGIQKEYYLNDGFYGSFPYFYKDYAVKHVPLLTPAEVEIKHLYETNRYVFIQNSRLRLECIPNLPEVSDYIADVADLIESAEDMSDFSLDL
;
A
#
# COMPACT_ATOMS: atom_id res chain seq x y z
N LEU A 1 -5.10 20.58 -17.04
CA LEU A 1 -6.47 20.04 -17.14
C LEU A 1 -7.53 21.06 -16.73
N THR A 2 -7.50 21.62 -15.51
CA THR A 2 -8.48 22.63 -15.07
C THR A 2 -8.52 23.86 -15.97
N GLN A 3 -7.35 24.31 -16.44
CA GLN A 3 -7.25 25.46 -17.32
C GLN A 3 -7.86 25.21 -18.70
N GLU A 4 -7.64 24.02 -19.27
CA GLU A 4 -8.22 23.63 -20.56
C GLU A 4 -9.75 23.49 -20.47
N ILE A 5 -10.25 22.92 -19.37
CA ILE A 5 -11.70 22.85 -19.10
C ILE A 5 -12.27 24.27 -19.04
N LYS A 6 -11.64 25.17 -18.28
CA LYS A 6 -12.06 26.57 -18.15
C LYS A 6 -12.13 27.27 -19.52
N THR A 7 -11.05 27.23 -20.30
CA THR A 7 -11.01 27.84 -21.64
C THR A 7 -12.08 27.26 -22.57
N SER A 8 -12.34 25.95 -22.49
CA SER A 8 -13.37 25.30 -23.29
C SER A 8 -14.78 25.74 -22.88
N LEU A 9 -15.04 25.88 -21.58
CA LEU A 9 -16.32 26.37 -21.08
C LEU A 9 -16.56 27.82 -21.51
N GLU A 10 -15.56 28.70 -21.36
CA GLU A 10 -15.63 30.11 -21.81
C GLU A 10 -15.90 30.22 -23.32
N LYS A 11 -15.33 29.32 -24.13
CA LYS A 11 -15.53 29.30 -25.58
C LYS A 11 -16.92 28.80 -25.99
N ASN A 12 -17.41 27.74 -25.36
CA ASN A 12 -18.63 27.03 -25.80
C ASN A 12 -19.89 27.52 -25.08
N PHE A 13 -19.76 28.08 -23.88
CA PHE A 13 -20.84 28.63 -23.05
C PHE A 13 -20.48 30.05 -22.60
N PRO A 14 -20.40 31.03 -23.52
CA PRO A 14 -19.91 32.39 -23.23
C PRO A 14 -20.92 33.27 -22.47
N THR A 15 -22.17 32.81 -22.30
CA THR A 15 -23.26 33.53 -21.64
C THR A 15 -23.45 33.05 -20.21
N GLU A 16 -23.72 33.96 -19.27
CA GLU A 16 -23.93 33.65 -17.85
C GLU A 16 -25.33 33.10 -17.50
N ASP A 17 -26.19 32.88 -18.50
CA ASP A 17 -27.55 32.33 -18.32
C ASP A 17 -27.56 30.83 -17.97
N ILE A 18 -26.39 30.22 -17.81
CA ILE A 18 -26.20 28.79 -17.57
C ILE A 18 -25.39 28.62 -16.28
N GLU A 19 -25.95 27.85 -15.35
CA GLU A 19 -25.23 27.40 -14.15
C GLU A 19 -24.47 26.11 -14.47
N ILE A 20 -23.15 26.12 -14.29
CA ILE A 20 -22.29 24.95 -14.52
C ILE A 20 -22.02 24.28 -13.17
N ILE A 21 -22.45 23.03 -13.04
CA ILE A 21 -22.19 22.19 -11.86
C ILE A 21 -21.26 21.03 -12.23
N ALA A 22 -20.60 20.45 -11.22
CA ALA A 22 -19.79 19.25 -11.36
C ALA A 22 -20.11 18.27 -10.23
N GLU A 23 -19.84 16.98 -10.47
CA GLU A 23 -20.04 15.90 -9.49
C GLU A 23 -18.69 15.30 -9.05
N PRO A 24 -17.84 16.06 -8.33
CA PRO A 24 -16.55 15.55 -7.89
C PRO A 24 -16.71 14.53 -6.75
N GLY A 25 -16.54 13.25 -7.08
CA GLY A 25 -16.48 12.16 -6.08
C GLY A 25 -15.09 12.04 -5.46
N CYS A 26 -14.22 11.21 -6.05
CA CYS A 26 -12.89 10.91 -5.53
C CYS A 26 -12.03 12.16 -5.24
N TYR A 27 -12.21 13.23 -6.01
CA TYR A 27 -11.50 14.50 -5.78
C TYR A 27 -11.68 15.04 -4.34
N CYS A 28 -12.87 14.88 -3.77
CA CYS A 28 -13.18 15.41 -2.44
C CYS A 28 -12.72 14.50 -1.29
N VAL A 29 -12.63 13.18 -1.53
CA VAL A 29 -12.48 12.19 -0.44
C VAL A 29 -11.18 11.39 -0.49
N ALA A 30 -10.46 11.38 -1.62
CA ALA A 30 -9.30 10.49 -1.80
C ALA A 30 -8.17 10.72 -0.78
N SER A 31 -7.94 11.96 -0.35
CA SER A 31 -6.92 12.31 0.65
C SER A 31 -7.44 12.39 2.08
N ALA A 32 -8.75 12.25 2.29
CA ALA A 32 -9.37 12.40 3.61
C ALA A 32 -9.18 11.16 4.51
N PHE A 33 -8.82 10.02 3.91
CA PHE A 33 -8.68 8.75 4.62
C PHE A 33 -7.25 8.22 4.52
N SER A 34 -6.77 7.63 5.62
CA SER A 34 -5.54 6.84 5.66
C SER A 34 -5.89 5.46 6.20
N LEU A 35 -5.44 4.41 5.50
CA LEU A 35 -5.68 3.03 5.89
C LEU A 35 -4.60 2.56 6.85
N VAL A 36 -5.01 1.97 7.98
CA VAL A 36 -4.13 1.30 8.93
C VAL A 36 -4.53 -0.18 8.97
N THR A 37 -3.57 -1.06 8.75
CA THR A 37 -3.76 -2.52 8.77
C THR A 37 -2.65 -3.16 9.59
N SER A 38 -2.96 -4.30 10.22
CA SER A 38 -2.02 -5.04 11.05
C SER A 38 -1.58 -6.31 10.34
N ILE A 39 -0.31 -6.65 10.50
CA ILE A 39 0.21 -7.97 10.14
C ILE A 39 -0.28 -8.95 11.21
N ILE A 40 -1.09 -9.93 10.81
CA ILE A 40 -1.71 -10.94 11.69
C ILE A 40 -1.07 -12.32 11.54
N GLY A 41 -0.18 -12.49 10.57
CA GLY A 41 0.48 -13.75 10.35
C GLY A 41 1.74 -13.58 9.52
N LYS A 42 2.69 -14.48 9.74
CA LYS A 42 3.94 -14.59 9.01
C LYS A 42 4.19 -16.05 8.68
N LYS A 43 4.79 -16.31 7.52
CA LYS A 43 5.29 -17.62 7.16
C LYS A 43 6.62 -17.51 6.43
N SER A 44 7.60 -18.25 6.92
CA SER A 44 8.91 -18.41 6.27
C SER A 44 8.95 -19.74 5.53
N ILE A 45 9.24 -19.72 4.24
CA ILE A 45 9.31 -20.90 3.39
C ILE A 45 10.74 -21.04 2.88
N ALA A 46 11.40 -22.13 3.25
CA ALA A 46 12.70 -22.48 2.68
C ALA A 46 12.51 -22.84 1.20
N GLN A 47 13.22 -22.17 0.30
CA GLN A 47 13.21 -22.52 -1.11
C GLN A 47 14.22 -23.63 -1.38
N ASN A 48 13.77 -24.75 -1.95
CA ASN A 48 14.65 -25.85 -2.31
C ASN A 48 15.56 -25.42 -3.49
N GLY A 49 16.87 -25.32 -3.24
CA GLY A 49 17.89 -25.16 -4.29
C GLY A 49 18.59 -23.79 -4.34
N ASN A 50 18.02 -22.76 -3.72
CA ASN A 50 18.68 -21.49 -3.45
C ASN A 50 18.67 -21.27 -1.93
N ASN A 51 19.75 -20.77 -1.33
CA ASN A 51 19.80 -20.38 0.10
C ASN A 51 18.82 -19.22 0.47
N GLY A 52 17.76 -19.01 -0.30
CA GLY A 52 16.76 -17.96 -0.10
C GLY A 52 15.61 -18.43 0.80
N ILE A 53 15.26 -17.60 1.76
CA ILE A 53 14.02 -17.71 2.55
C ILE A 53 12.98 -16.84 1.86
N GLN A 54 11.83 -17.43 1.50
CA GLN A 54 10.66 -16.67 1.09
C GLN A 54 9.86 -16.28 2.33
N LYS A 55 9.60 -14.99 2.50
CA LYS A 55 8.74 -14.47 3.58
C LYS A 55 7.35 -14.13 3.03
N GLU A 56 6.33 -14.61 3.72
CA GLU A 56 4.92 -14.32 3.44
C GLU A 56 4.29 -13.62 4.63
N TYR A 57 3.65 -12.47 4.40
CA TYR A 57 2.95 -11.70 5.43
C TYR A 57 1.45 -11.68 5.18
N TYR A 58 0.65 -11.77 6.25
CA TYR A 58 -0.80 -11.82 6.19
C TYR A 58 -1.38 -10.59 6.88
N LEU A 59 -2.19 -9.80 6.17
CA LEU A 59 -2.87 -8.62 6.70
C LEU A 59 -4.29 -8.95 7.20
N ASN A 60 -4.79 -8.15 8.14
CA ASN A 60 -6.18 -8.26 8.61
C ASN A 60 -7.23 -7.67 7.65
N ASP A 61 -6.81 -6.87 6.67
CA ASP A 61 -7.65 -6.24 5.66
C ASP A 61 -7.20 -6.62 4.24
N GLY A 62 -8.08 -6.49 3.25
CA GLY A 62 -7.74 -6.77 1.87
C GLY A 62 -8.89 -6.77 0.88
N PHE A 63 -8.98 -7.80 0.03
CA PHE A 63 -9.82 -7.81 -1.18
C PHE A 63 -11.29 -7.52 -0.92
N TYR A 64 -11.84 -8.12 0.14
CA TYR A 64 -13.24 -7.92 0.55
C TYR A 64 -13.44 -6.68 1.44
N GLY A 65 -12.37 -5.91 1.68
CA GLY A 65 -12.36 -4.68 2.45
C GLY A 65 -11.72 -3.55 1.65
N SER A 66 -10.63 -2.98 2.15
CA SER A 66 -10.09 -1.71 1.62
C SER A 66 -9.26 -1.83 0.34
N PHE A 67 -9.02 -3.05 -0.16
CA PHE A 67 -8.20 -3.31 -1.36
C PHE A 67 -9.00 -3.99 -2.50
N PRO A 68 -10.07 -3.36 -3.01
CA PRO A 68 -10.90 -3.96 -4.04
C PRO A 68 -10.16 -4.09 -5.39
N TYR A 69 -10.53 -5.08 -6.20
CA TYR A 69 -9.89 -5.37 -7.49
C TYR A 69 -9.91 -4.19 -8.48
N PHE A 70 -10.99 -3.40 -8.46
CA PHE A 70 -11.21 -2.35 -9.45
C PHE A 70 -10.19 -1.20 -9.36
N TYR A 71 -9.41 -1.09 -8.28
CA TYR A 71 -8.31 -0.11 -8.19
C TYR A 71 -7.27 -0.23 -9.30
N LYS A 72 -7.15 -1.43 -9.90
CA LYS A 72 -6.35 -1.65 -11.09
C LYS A 72 -6.75 -0.74 -12.26
N ASP A 73 -8.04 -0.48 -12.42
CA ASP A 73 -8.59 0.29 -13.54
C ASP A 73 -8.45 1.81 -13.30
N TYR A 74 -8.34 2.24 -12.04
CA TYR A 74 -8.23 3.65 -11.65
C TYR A 74 -6.78 4.12 -11.41
N ALA A 75 -5.78 3.26 -11.68
CA ALA A 75 -4.36 3.56 -11.48
C ALA A 75 -4.03 4.10 -10.07
N VAL A 76 -4.77 3.64 -9.06
CA VAL A 76 -4.55 4.03 -7.66
C VAL A 76 -3.21 3.45 -7.19
N LYS A 77 -2.32 4.32 -6.71
CA LYS A 77 -1.04 3.92 -6.12
C LYS A 77 -1.14 4.02 -4.61
N HIS A 78 -0.97 2.91 -3.92
CA HIS A 78 -0.93 2.90 -2.46
C HIS A 78 0.44 3.37 -2.01
N VAL A 79 0.52 4.51 -1.32
CA VAL A 79 1.80 5.01 -0.79
C VAL A 79 1.88 4.61 0.68
N PRO A 80 2.81 3.71 1.04
CA PRO A 80 3.01 3.39 2.44
C PRO A 80 3.54 4.61 3.20
N LEU A 81 3.01 4.83 4.40
CA LEU A 81 3.43 5.92 5.27
C LEU A 81 4.56 5.40 6.18
N LEU A 82 5.79 5.62 5.75
CA LEU A 82 7.00 5.35 6.54
C LEU A 82 7.30 6.52 7.49
N THR A 83 7.68 6.21 8.72
CA THR A 83 8.44 7.13 9.57
C THR A 83 9.87 7.27 9.04
N PRO A 84 10.58 8.37 9.31
CA PRO A 84 11.96 8.56 8.84
C PRO A 84 12.92 7.42 9.24
N ALA A 85 12.74 6.83 10.42
CA ALA A 85 13.54 5.69 10.89
C ALA A 85 13.28 4.42 10.05
N GLU A 86 12.03 4.19 9.65
CA GLU A 86 11.67 3.05 8.79
C GLU A 86 12.19 3.25 7.35
N VAL A 87 12.29 4.49 6.87
CA VAL A 87 12.88 4.80 5.54
C VAL A 87 14.36 4.42 5.46
N GLU A 88 15.13 4.63 6.53
CA GLU A 88 16.57 4.37 6.56
C GLU A 88 16.90 2.87 6.48
N ILE A 89 16.00 2.00 6.91
CA ILE A 89 16.22 0.54 7.05
C ILE A 89 15.80 -0.24 5.79
N LYS A 90 15.12 0.42 4.84
CA LYS A 90 14.53 -0.10 3.59
C LYS A 90 15.46 -0.93 2.67
N HIS A 91 16.78 -0.95 2.90
CA HIS A 91 17.76 -1.53 1.97
C HIS A 91 18.47 -2.79 2.50
N LEU A 92 18.12 -3.30 3.67
CA LEU A 92 18.96 -4.27 4.37
C LEU A 92 18.73 -5.75 4.00
N TYR A 93 17.67 -6.11 3.27
CA TYR A 93 17.35 -7.53 3.04
C TYR A 93 16.92 -7.82 1.59
N GLU A 94 17.59 -8.79 0.95
CA GLU A 94 17.32 -9.29 -0.42
C GLU A 94 16.51 -10.62 -0.36
N THR A 95 15.26 -10.58 0.10
CA THR A 95 14.42 -11.79 0.14
C THR A 95 13.21 -11.68 -0.79
N ASN A 96 12.78 -12.82 -1.34
CA ASN A 96 11.53 -12.90 -2.09
C ASN A 96 10.36 -12.73 -1.12
N ARG A 97 9.61 -11.63 -1.27
CA ARG A 97 8.56 -11.21 -0.35
C ARG A 97 7.20 -11.22 -1.02
N TYR A 98 6.21 -11.73 -0.29
CA TYR A 98 4.82 -11.73 -0.73
C TYR A 98 3.90 -11.27 0.40
N VAL A 99 2.95 -10.41 0.06
CA VAL A 99 1.88 -10.00 0.97
C VAL A 99 0.56 -10.63 0.54
N PHE A 100 -0.08 -11.26 1.50
CA PHE A 100 -1.34 -11.97 1.35
C PHE A 100 -2.40 -11.35 2.24
N ILE A 101 -3.64 -11.51 1.82
CA ILE A 101 -4.82 -11.07 2.57
C ILE A 101 -5.53 -12.30 3.07
N GLN A 102 -5.51 -12.56 4.38
CA GLN A 102 -6.30 -13.60 5.08
C GLN A 102 -6.16 -15.06 4.55
N ASN A 103 -5.66 -15.28 3.34
CA ASN A 103 -5.64 -16.52 2.57
C ASN A 103 -4.51 -16.46 1.55
N SER A 104 -3.73 -17.54 1.44
CA SER A 104 -2.61 -17.67 0.52
C SER A 104 -2.99 -17.60 -0.97
N ARG A 105 -4.29 -17.70 -1.31
CA ARG A 105 -4.82 -17.56 -2.66
C ARG A 105 -5.23 -16.12 -3.02
N LEU A 106 -5.30 -15.21 -2.05
CA LEU A 106 -5.70 -13.82 -2.24
C LEU A 106 -4.49 -12.92 -2.04
N ARG A 107 -3.64 -12.86 -3.07
CA ARG A 107 -2.52 -11.92 -3.12
C ARG A 107 -3.00 -10.53 -3.53
N LEU A 108 -2.29 -9.50 -3.11
CA LEU A 108 -2.52 -8.10 -3.49
C LEU A 108 -2.15 -7.79 -4.97
N GLU A 109 -2.25 -8.76 -5.87
CA GLU A 109 -1.93 -8.65 -7.31
C GLU A 109 -2.78 -7.62 -8.05
N CYS A 110 -3.86 -7.14 -7.43
CA CYS A 110 -4.67 -6.04 -7.94
C CYS A 110 -4.03 -4.66 -7.76
N ILE A 111 -3.02 -4.52 -6.91
CA ILE A 111 -2.34 -3.24 -6.67
C ILE A 111 -1.31 -2.97 -7.78
N PRO A 112 -1.39 -1.82 -8.48
CA PRO A 112 -0.45 -1.47 -9.55
C PRO A 112 1.02 -1.35 -9.08
N ASN A 113 1.24 -0.95 -7.83
CA ASN A 113 2.55 -0.76 -7.20
C ASN A 113 2.82 -1.83 -6.11
N LEU A 114 2.46 -3.08 -6.41
CA LEU A 114 2.58 -4.20 -5.48
C LEU A 114 4.00 -4.42 -4.96
N PRO A 115 5.08 -4.33 -5.77
CA PRO A 115 6.44 -4.50 -5.26
C PRO A 115 6.77 -3.49 -4.16
N GLU A 116 6.47 -2.21 -4.36
CA GLU A 116 6.78 -1.16 -3.38
C GLU A 116 5.99 -1.34 -2.08
N VAL A 117 4.73 -1.76 -2.17
CA VAL A 117 3.90 -2.05 -0.99
C VAL A 117 4.38 -3.31 -0.27
N SER A 118 4.76 -4.34 -1.01
CA SER A 118 5.23 -5.60 -0.43
C SER A 118 6.58 -5.45 0.28
N ASP A 119 7.50 -4.69 -0.32
CA ASP A 119 8.79 -4.37 0.29
C ASP A 119 8.60 -3.56 1.58
N TYR A 120 7.75 -2.52 1.55
CA TYR A 120 7.43 -1.75 2.76
C TYR A 120 6.93 -2.63 3.92
N ILE A 121 5.93 -3.49 3.65
CA ILE A 121 5.33 -4.32 4.70
C ILE A 121 6.37 -5.28 5.28
N ALA A 122 7.21 -5.84 4.42
CA ALA A 122 8.28 -6.73 4.85
C ALA A 122 9.34 -6.01 5.69
N ASP A 123 9.75 -4.81 5.29
CA ASP A 123 10.75 -4.02 6.00
C ASP A 123 10.25 -3.59 7.39
N VAL A 124 8.98 -3.18 7.50
CA VAL A 124 8.34 -2.87 8.80
C VAL A 124 8.28 -4.12 9.69
N ALA A 125 7.95 -5.27 9.14
CA ALA A 125 7.90 -6.52 9.90
C ALA A 125 9.29 -6.92 10.43
N ASP A 126 10.32 -6.80 9.58
CA ASP A 126 11.69 -7.12 9.95
C ASP A 126 12.25 -6.13 10.99
N LEU A 127 11.84 -4.86 10.94
CA LEU A 127 12.17 -3.87 11.96
C LEU A 127 11.59 -4.25 13.32
N ILE A 128 10.31 -4.62 13.36
CA ILE A 128 9.64 -5.05 14.60
C ILE A 128 10.37 -6.27 15.19
N GLU A 129 10.73 -7.24 14.37
CA GLU A 129 11.50 -8.42 14.81
C GLU A 129 12.85 -8.03 15.41
N SER A 130 13.59 -7.13 14.75
CA SER A 130 14.88 -6.68 15.28
C SER A 130 14.75 -5.93 16.61
N ALA A 131 13.62 -5.25 16.84
CA ALA A 131 13.33 -4.55 18.08
C ALA A 131 12.88 -5.52 19.19
N GLU A 132 12.09 -6.54 18.86
CA GLU A 132 11.68 -7.61 19.78
C GLU A 132 12.89 -8.41 20.26
N ASP A 133 13.76 -8.84 19.35
CA ASP A 133 15.01 -9.55 19.68
C ASP A 133 15.87 -8.71 20.65
N MET A 134 16.01 -7.41 20.41
CA MET A 134 16.76 -6.50 21.29
C MET A 134 16.12 -6.30 22.67
N SER A 135 14.78 -6.40 22.76
CA SER A 135 14.05 -6.26 24.02
C SER A 135 14.14 -7.52 24.89
N ASP A 136 14.12 -8.70 24.29
CA ASP A 136 14.33 -9.98 25.00
C ASP A 136 15.74 -10.06 25.58
N PHE A 137 16.76 -9.54 24.89
CA PHE A 137 18.12 -9.43 25.44
C PHE A 137 18.25 -8.48 26.64
N SER A 138 17.30 -7.53 26.82
CA SER A 138 17.34 -6.56 27.92
C SER A 138 16.67 -7.04 29.21
N LEU A 139 15.87 -8.10 29.14
CA LEU A 139 15.18 -8.72 30.29
C LEU A 139 16.00 -9.83 30.97
N ASP A 140 17.14 -10.22 30.39
CA ASP A 140 18.06 -11.25 30.90
C ASP A 140 19.26 -10.69 31.71
N LEU A 141 19.20 -9.42 32.16
CA LEU A 141 20.21 -8.73 33.01
C LEU A 141 19.60 -8.22 34.31
#